data_AF-A0A7S3EYZ8-F1
#
_entry.id   AF-A0A7S3EYZ8-F1
#
_cell.length_a   1.000
_cell.length_b   1.000
_cell.length_c   1.000
_cell.angle_alpha   90.00
_cell.angle_beta   90.00
_cell.angle_gamma   90.00
#
_symmetry.space_group_name_H-M   'P 1'
#
loop_
_entity.id
_entity.type
_entity.pdbx_description
1 polymer ?
#
loop_
_entity_poly.entity_id
_entity_poly.type
_entity_poly.pdbx_seq_one_letter_code
_entity_poly.pdbx_strand_id
1 'polypeptide(L)'
;MGTGMAATLLEGQPIEHVEVVLSKSEPTTRVGIALWHDLPERAIVHTVQPNSPAAAPADDGSGPKLVPFDEILTVNGEMCESALHAVTMIRNAESAVVIRKLPCPLRLTHAANLMQGSWRAIMEQRLGLERRALHKAALNTLLGISFSPELQYSSVVKTVNASGPAAGVLVEGDRVISINGERCDEPSGAAALLRAADGMIELTVQPAARGDIRAV
;
A
#
# COMPACT_ATOMS: atom_id res chain seq x y z
N MET A 1 -26.22 7.15 -38.29
CA MET A 1 -27.06 8.01 -37.42
C MET A 1 -27.78 7.11 -36.43
N GLY A 2 -27.64 7.39 -35.13
CA GLY A 2 -28.26 6.69 -33.99
C GLY A 2 -27.59 5.34 -33.71
N THR A 3 -27.23 4.92 -32.50
CA THR A 3 -27.52 5.26 -31.08
C THR A 3 -26.51 4.39 -30.29
N GLY A 4 -25.93 4.68 -29.13
CA GLY A 4 -26.23 5.57 -28.01
C GLY A 4 -25.60 4.92 -26.76
N MET A 5 -25.00 5.74 -25.89
CA MET A 5 -24.73 5.49 -24.47
C MET A 5 -23.81 4.34 -24.03
N ALA A 6 -22.55 4.71 -23.75
CA ALA A 6 -21.87 4.32 -22.51
C ALA A 6 -21.09 5.53 -21.95
N ALA A 7 -21.78 6.67 -21.83
CA ALA A 7 -21.26 7.86 -21.18
C ALA A 7 -22.13 8.13 -19.95
N THR A 8 -21.85 7.47 -18.82
CA THR A 8 -22.20 7.97 -17.48
C THR A 8 -21.73 7.02 -16.38
N LEU A 9 -20.68 7.42 -15.65
CA LEU A 9 -20.60 7.16 -14.21
C LEU A 9 -20.01 8.35 -13.43
N LEU A 10 -19.52 9.41 -14.10
CA LEU A 10 -18.68 10.43 -13.48
C LEU A 10 -18.84 11.79 -14.18
N GLU A 11 -20.01 12.42 -14.07
CA GLU A 11 -20.21 13.79 -14.53
C GLU A 11 -19.58 14.81 -13.56
N GLY A 12 -18.80 15.77 -14.08
CA GLY A 12 -18.65 17.08 -13.44
C GLY A 12 -17.33 17.85 -13.57
N GLN A 13 -16.24 17.27 -14.08
CA GLN A 13 -14.97 17.99 -14.29
C GLN A 13 -14.33 17.53 -15.60
N PRO A 14 -13.64 18.40 -16.37
CA PRO A 14 -12.80 17.94 -17.46
C PRO A 14 -11.77 16.97 -16.88
N ILE A 15 -11.82 15.71 -17.28
CA ILE A 15 -10.84 14.72 -16.82
C ILE A 15 -9.56 15.01 -17.58
N GLU A 16 -8.64 15.72 -16.93
CA GLU A 16 -7.31 15.94 -17.51
C GLU A 16 -6.60 14.60 -17.67
N HIS A 17 -6.17 14.34 -18.90
CA HIS A 17 -5.34 13.19 -19.19
C HIS A 17 -3.94 13.45 -18.67
N VAL A 18 -3.34 12.44 -18.06
CA VAL A 18 -1.97 12.51 -17.56
C VAL A 18 -1.08 11.66 -18.46
N GLU A 19 0.09 12.18 -18.79
CA GLU A 19 1.12 11.42 -19.49
C GLU A 19 2.16 10.94 -18.48
N VAL A 20 2.54 9.67 -18.56
CA VAL A 20 3.57 9.07 -17.72
C VAL A 20 4.54 8.26 -18.58
N VAL A 21 5.82 8.31 -18.23
CA VAL A 21 6.87 7.57 -18.95
C VAL A 21 7.30 6.37 -18.10
N LEU A 22 7.05 5.16 -18.59
CA LEU A 22 7.51 3.93 -17.95
C LEU A 22 8.87 3.54 -18.51
N SER A 23 9.89 3.58 -17.67
CA SER A 23 11.25 3.20 -18.06
C SER A 23 11.39 1.69 -18.16
N LYS A 24 11.75 1.21 -19.35
CA LYS A 24 12.25 -0.14 -19.56
C LYS A 24 13.77 -0.10 -19.63
N SER A 25 14.44 -0.78 -18.71
CA SER A 25 15.90 -0.95 -18.77
C SER A 25 16.33 -1.80 -19.97
N GLU A 26 15.50 -2.80 -20.32
CA GLU A 26 15.69 -3.72 -21.44
C GLU A 26 14.33 -3.93 -22.15
N PRO A 27 14.31 -4.28 -23.45
CA PRO A 27 13.07 -4.55 -24.17
C PRO A 27 12.18 -5.61 -23.51
N THR A 28 12.81 -6.60 -22.85
CA THR A 28 12.16 -7.72 -22.15
C THR A 28 11.60 -7.33 -20.78
N THR A 29 11.97 -6.16 -20.25
CA THR A 29 11.51 -5.68 -18.94
C THR A 29 10.00 -5.51 -18.95
N ARG A 30 9.34 -6.23 -18.03
CA ARG A 30 7.90 -6.08 -17.81
C ARG A 30 7.65 -4.80 -17.03
N VAL A 31 6.67 -4.01 -17.48
CA VAL A 31 6.28 -2.78 -16.77
C VAL A 31 5.50 -3.03 -15.48
N GLY A 32 5.02 -4.25 -15.26
CA GLY A 32 4.40 -4.70 -14.01
C GLY A 32 2.95 -4.24 -13.81
N ILE A 33 2.12 -4.31 -14.84
CA ILE A 33 0.67 -4.08 -14.74
C ILE A 33 -0.11 -5.30 -15.20
N ALA A 34 -1.33 -5.45 -14.70
CA ALA A 34 -2.35 -6.28 -15.30
C ALA A 34 -3.59 -5.42 -15.59
N LEU A 35 -4.21 -5.64 -16.74
CA LEU A 35 -5.44 -4.96 -17.13
C LEU A 35 -6.67 -5.80 -16.75
N TRP A 36 -7.81 -5.14 -16.64
CA TRP A 36 -9.07 -5.76 -16.21
C TRP A 36 -9.64 -6.67 -17.30
N HIS A 37 -9.60 -7.98 -17.07
CA HIS A 37 -10.04 -8.97 -18.06
C HIS A 37 -11.55 -8.96 -18.36
N ASP A 38 -12.39 -8.61 -17.38
CA ASP A 38 -13.85 -8.47 -17.56
C ASP A 38 -14.26 -7.28 -18.42
N LEU A 39 -13.33 -6.35 -18.72
CA LEU A 39 -13.58 -5.17 -19.54
C LEU A 39 -12.61 -5.19 -20.74
N PRO A 40 -12.71 -6.18 -21.64
CA PRO A 40 -11.71 -6.39 -22.69
C PRO A 40 -11.60 -5.22 -23.67
N GLU A 41 -12.69 -4.50 -23.90
CA GLU A 41 -12.76 -3.32 -24.77
C GLU A 41 -12.10 -2.07 -24.17
N ARG A 42 -11.63 -2.12 -22.91
CA ARG A 42 -11.05 -0.98 -22.21
C ARG A 42 -9.75 -1.35 -21.53
N ALA A 43 -8.71 -0.57 -21.74
CA ALA A 43 -7.41 -0.82 -21.13
C ALA A 43 -7.34 -0.26 -19.69
N ILE A 44 -8.19 -0.78 -18.80
CA ILE A 44 -8.25 -0.37 -17.39
C ILE A 44 -7.24 -1.17 -16.58
N VAL A 45 -6.40 -0.47 -15.82
CA VAL A 45 -5.44 -1.07 -14.90
C VAL A 45 -6.19 -1.75 -13.75
N HIS A 46 -5.98 -3.05 -13.59
CA HIS A 46 -6.54 -3.83 -12.48
C HIS A 46 -5.56 -3.93 -11.32
N THR A 47 -4.31 -4.30 -11.60
CA THR A 47 -3.25 -4.37 -10.60
C THR A 47 -1.95 -3.76 -11.10
N VAL A 48 -1.18 -3.24 -10.16
CA VAL A 48 0.17 -2.75 -10.37
C VAL A 48 1.09 -3.52 -9.43
N GLN A 49 2.10 -4.17 -9.98
CA GLN A 49 3.07 -4.94 -9.22
C GLN A 49 3.99 -3.98 -8.44
N PRO A 50 4.20 -4.20 -7.12
CA PRO A 50 5.16 -3.43 -6.35
C PRO A 50 6.56 -3.49 -6.96
N ASN A 51 7.33 -2.41 -6.84
CA ASN A 51 8.70 -2.29 -7.36
C ASN A 51 8.85 -2.46 -8.88
N SER A 52 7.75 -2.31 -9.63
CA SER A 52 7.76 -2.31 -11.10
C SER A 52 7.91 -0.88 -11.66
N PRO A 53 8.25 -0.72 -12.96
CA PRO A 53 8.25 0.58 -13.62
C PRO A 53 6.92 1.34 -13.48
N ALA A 54 5.79 0.64 -13.44
CA ALA A 54 4.47 1.23 -13.24
C ALA A 54 4.22 1.70 -11.80
N ALA A 55 4.83 1.05 -10.81
CA ALA A 55 4.76 1.45 -9.40
C ALA A 55 5.76 2.55 -9.03
N ALA A 56 6.69 2.90 -9.91
CA ALA A 56 7.67 3.95 -9.66
C ALA A 56 6.97 5.30 -9.42
N PRO A 57 7.57 6.21 -8.64
CA PRO A 57 7.02 7.55 -8.44
C PRO A 57 6.87 8.30 -9.77
N ALA A 58 5.77 9.02 -9.93
CA ALA A 58 5.57 9.98 -10.99
C ALA A 58 6.51 11.18 -10.81
N ASP A 59 6.85 11.84 -11.92
CA ASP A 59 7.86 12.90 -11.95
C ASP A 59 7.41 14.15 -11.15
N ASP A 60 6.11 14.32 -10.96
CA ASP A 60 5.48 15.38 -10.16
C ASP A 60 5.32 15.02 -8.67
N GLY A 61 5.71 13.82 -8.26
CA GLY A 61 5.57 13.32 -6.89
C GLY A 61 4.14 13.00 -6.47
N SER A 62 3.17 12.98 -7.40
CA SER A 62 1.74 12.74 -7.10
C SER A 62 1.41 11.31 -6.67
N GLY A 63 2.37 10.39 -6.74
CA GLY A 63 2.21 8.98 -6.38
C GLY A 63 2.84 8.07 -7.43
N PRO A 64 2.40 6.81 -7.53
CA PRO A 64 2.88 5.88 -8.57
C PRO A 64 2.48 6.34 -9.99
N LYS A 65 3.32 6.02 -10.98
CA LYS A 65 3.07 6.31 -12.40
C LYS A 65 1.75 5.72 -12.90
N LEU A 66 1.38 4.52 -12.45
CA LEU A 66 0.07 3.93 -12.68
C LEU A 66 -0.52 3.41 -11.36
N VAL A 67 -1.83 3.52 -11.24
CA VAL A 67 -2.61 2.98 -10.12
C VAL A 67 -3.79 2.16 -10.65
N PRO A 68 -4.37 1.26 -9.84
CA PRO A 68 -5.61 0.59 -10.20
C PRO A 68 -6.71 1.58 -10.59
N PHE A 69 -7.53 1.19 -11.56
CA PHE A 69 -8.60 1.97 -12.18
C PHE A 69 -8.15 3.15 -13.07
N ASP A 70 -6.84 3.37 -13.26
CA ASP A 70 -6.39 4.19 -14.38
C ASP A 70 -6.80 3.54 -15.70
N GLU A 71 -7.27 4.32 -16.67
CA GLU A 71 -7.55 3.83 -18.02
C GLU A 71 -6.49 4.32 -18.99
N ILE A 72 -5.81 3.38 -19.64
CA ILE A 72 -4.80 3.65 -20.65
C ILE A 72 -5.51 4.02 -21.95
N LEU A 73 -5.25 5.22 -22.45
CA LEU A 73 -5.83 5.70 -23.70
C LEU A 73 -4.89 5.56 -24.87
N THR A 74 -3.61 5.89 -24.67
CA THR A 74 -2.59 5.74 -25.70
C THR A 74 -1.30 5.18 -25.15
N VAL A 75 -0.57 4.46 -26.01
CA VAL A 75 0.77 3.93 -25.75
C VAL A 75 1.67 4.44 -26.89
N ASN A 76 2.71 5.18 -26.56
CA ASN A 76 3.61 5.83 -27.52
C ASN A 76 2.88 6.66 -28.59
N GLY A 77 1.77 7.29 -28.20
CA GLY A 77 0.93 8.10 -29.10
C GLY A 77 -0.13 7.31 -29.88
N GLU A 78 -0.08 5.97 -29.87
CA GLU A 78 -1.06 5.11 -30.54
C GLU A 78 -2.25 4.78 -29.63
N MET A 79 -3.47 4.86 -30.17
CA MET A 79 -4.70 4.69 -29.40
C MET A 79 -4.93 3.23 -29.02
N CYS A 80 -5.27 3.01 -27.74
CA CYS A 80 -5.65 1.71 -27.22
C CYS A 80 -7.10 1.41 -27.56
N GLU A 81 -7.32 0.41 -28.41
CA GLU A 81 -8.67 -0.04 -28.79
C GLU A 81 -9.23 -1.10 -27.83
N SER A 82 -8.36 -1.79 -27.10
CA SER A 82 -8.72 -2.84 -26.16
C SER A 82 -7.61 -3.06 -25.13
N ALA A 83 -7.92 -3.79 -24.06
CA ALA A 83 -6.94 -4.22 -23.07
C ALA A 83 -5.83 -5.06 -23.71
N LEU A 84 -6.19 -5.99 -24.60
CA LEU A 84 -5.21 -6.83 -25.29
C LEU A 84 -4.31 -6.01 -26.23
N HIS A 85 -4.89 -5.04 -26.94
CA HIS A 85 -4.14 -4.13 -27.81
C HIS A 85 -3.13 -3.31 -27.00
N ALA A 86 -3.55 -2.71 -25.89
CA ALA A 86 -2.67 -1.96 -24.99
C ALA A 86 -1.52 -2.82 -24.45
N VAL A 87 -1.81 -4.03 -23.96
CA VAL A 87 -0.76 -4.97 -23.46
C VAL A 87 0.22 -5.33 -24.57
N THR A 88 -0.26 -5.53 -25.78
CA THR A 88 0.58 -5.87 -26.95
C THR A 88 1.51 -4.71 -27.28
N MET A 89 1.01 -3.48 -27.38
CA MET A 89 1.83 -2.28 -27.61
C MET A 89 2.88 -2.09 -26.52
N ILE A 90 2.47 -2.21 -25.25
CA ILE A 90 3.39 -2.07 -24.11
C ILE A 90 4.46 -3.15 -24.13
N ARG A 91 4.10 -4.40 -24.45
CA ARG A 91 5.06 -5.51 -24.52
C ARG A 91 6.06 -5.32 -25.66
N ASN A 92 5.59 -4.89 -26.83
CA ASN A 92 6.40 -4.75 -28.04
C ASN A 92 7.28 -3.50 -28.04
N ALA A 93 7.04 -2.53 -27.15
CA ALA A 93 7.89 -1.35 -27.03
C ALA A 93 9.32 -1.74 -26.63
N GLU A 94 10.30 -1.38 -27.47
CA GLU A 94 11.72 -1.68 -27.27
C GLU A 94 12.42 -0.74 -26.28
N SER A 95 11.82 0.43 -26.04
CA SER A 95 12.35 1.48 -25.19
C SER A 95 11.31 1.92 -24.14
N ALA A 96 11.54 3.09 -23.52
CA ALA A 96 10.60 3.67 -22.58
C ALA A 96 9.20 3.79 -23.21
N VAL A 97 8.18 3.50 -22.40
CA VAL A 97 6.78 3.50 -22.85
C VAL A 97 6.11 4.76 -22.36
N VAL A 98 5.67 5.61 -23.28
CA VAL A 98 4.89 6.81 -22.98
C VAL A 98 3.42 6.42 -22.93
N ILE A 99 2.79 6.59 -21.78
CA ILE A 99 1.38 6.24 -21.57
C ILE A 99 0.59 7.50 -21.30
N ARG A 100 -0.45 7.74 -22.11
CA ARG A 100 -1.50 8.71 -21.78
C ARG A 100 -2.66 7.98 -21.13
N LYS A 101 -3.05 8.42 -19.94
CA LYS A 101 -4.09 7.78 -19.14
C LYS A 101 -5.19 8.76 -18.70
N LEU A 102 -6.36 8.22 -18.42
CA LEU A 102 -7.36 8.84 -17.55
C LEU A 102 -7.07 8.38 -16.12
N PRO A 103 -6.75 9.30 -15.20
CA PRO A 103 -6.51 8.95 -13.81
C PRO A 103 -7.74 8.33 -13.15
N CYS A 104 -7.51 7.45 -12.18
CA CYS A 104 -8.56 6.92 -11.33
C CYS A 104 -9.43 8.06 -10.74
N PRO A 105 -10.75 8.03 -10.96
CA PRO A 105 -11.67 9.04 -10.45
C PRO A 105 -11.56 9.19 -8.93
N LEU A 106 -11.43 10.43 -8.44
CA LEU A 106 -11.25 10.73 -7.00
C LEU A 106 -12.30 10.06 -6.11
N ARG A 107 -13.55 9.94 -6.58
CA ARG A 107 -14.63 9.27 -5.85
C ARG A 107 -14.37 7.77 -5.64
N LEU A 108 -13.81 7.09 -6.64
CA LEU A 108 -13.45 5.68 -6.54
C LEU A 108 -12.28 5.50 -5.58
N THR A 109 -11.25 6.34 -5.69
CA THR A 109 -10.13 6.35 -4.73
C THR A 109 -10.63 6.57 -3.30
N HIS A 110 -11.51 7.54 -3.09
CA HIS A 110 -12.06 7.83 -1.76
C HIS A 110 -12.91 6.67 -1.22
N ALA A 111 -13.81 6.11 -2.05
CA ALA A 111 -14.62 4.95 -1.67
C ALA A 111 -13.75 3.73 -1.34
N ALA A 112 -12.73 3.45 -2.14
CA ALA A 112 -11.78 2.36 -1.90
C ALA A 112 -11.05 2.55 -0.56
N ASN A 113 -10.57 3.77 -0.28
CA ASN A 113 -9.91 4.09 0.98
C ASN A 113 -10.83 3.90 2.19
N LEU A 114 -12.09 4.34 2.09
CA LEU A 114 -13.09 4.14 3.14
C LEU A 114 -13.35 2.64 3.36
N MET A 115 -13.61 1.89 2.29
CA MET A 115 -13.86 0.44 2.38
C MET A 115 -12.67 -0.32 2.96
N GLN A 116 -11.46 -0.02 2.51
CA GLN A 116 -10.23 -0.63 3.02
C GLN A 116 -9.99 -0.24 4.49
N GLY A 117 -10.29 0.99 4.88
CA GLY A 117 -10.21 1.45 6.26
C GLY A 117 -11.20 0.70 7.16
N SER A 118 -12.47 0.61 6.75
CA SER A 118 -13.49 -0.14 7.47
C SER A 118 -13.16 -1.64 7.55
N TRP A 119 -12.67 -2.23 6.45
CA TRP A 119 -12.23 -3.62 6.45
C TRP A 119 -11.07 -3.85 7.43
N ARG A 120 -10.06 -2.99 7.44
CA ARG A 120 -8.96 -3.04 8.41
C ARG A 120 -9.48 -2.97 9.84
N ALA A 121 -10.39 -2.04 10.15
CA ALA A 121 -10.99 -1.94 11.48
C ALA A 121 -11.77 -3.20 11.89
N ILE A 122 -12.52 -3.81 10.96
CA ILE A 122 -13.25 -5.06 11.22
C ILE A 122 -12.28 -6.24 11.42
N MET A 123 -11.21 -6.31 10.62
CA MET A 123 -10.19 -7.35 10.76
C MET A 123 -9.42 -7.17 12.07
N GLU A 124 -9.08 -5.94 12.46
CA GLU A 124 -8.48 -5.62 13.75
C GLU A 124 -9.36 -6.16 14.88
N GLN A 125 -10.66 -5.88 14.87
CA GLN A 125 -11.59 -6.44 15.87
C GLN A 125 -11.65 -7.97 15.87
N ARG A 126 -11.76 -8.60 14.70
CA ARG A 126 -11.85 -10.07 14.58
C ARG A 126 -10.60 -10.78 15.06
N LEU A 127 -9.44 -10.19 14.82
CA LEU A 127 -8.14 -10.72 15.21
C LEU A 127 -7.75 -10.32 16.65
N GLY A 128 -8.62 -9.58 17.35
CA GLY A 128 -8.36 -9.08 18.69
C GLY A 128 -7.19 -8.09 18.75
N LEU A 129 -6.92 -7.36 17.66
CA LEU A 129 -5.88 -6.35 17.61
C LEU A 129 -6.33 -5.10 18.36
N GLU A 130 -5.40 -4.49 19.09
CA GLU A 130 -5.60 -3.25 19.81
C GLU A 130 -4.73 -2.16 19.22
N ARG A 131 -5.27 -0.95 19.14
CA ARG A 131 -4.48 0.25 18.86
C ARG A 131 -3.98 0.81 20.18
N ARG A 132 -2.67 1.02 20.26
CA ARG A 132 -2.02 1.63 21.42
C ARG A 132 -1.14 2.76 20.94
N ALA A 133 -0.96 3.77 21.77
CA ALA A 133 -0.13 4.91 21.44
C ALA A 133 0.96 5.05 22.50
N LEU A 134 2.19 5.30 22.06
CA LEU A 134 3.31 5.61 22.93
C LEU A 134 3.92 6.93 22.51
N HIS A 135 4.35 7.72 23.49
CA HIS A 135 5.00 8.99 23.24
C HIS A 135 6.51 8.85 23.40
N LYS A 136 7.26 9.13 22.34
CA LYS A 136 8.72 9.14 22.32
C LYS A 136 9.20 10.57 22.18
N ALA A 137 9.68 11.16 23.28
CA ALA A 137 9.98 12.59 23.33
C ALA A 137 11.00 13.08 22.29
N ALA A 138 11.97 12.24 21.92
CA ALA A 138 12.96 12.53 20.89
C ALA A 138 13.51 11.23 20.27
N LEU A 139 14.09 11.30 19.07
CA LEU A 139 14.64 10.15 18.35
C LEU A 139 15.62 9.28 19.17
N ASN A 140 16.44 9.90 20.01
CA ASN A 140 17.43 9.23 20.86
C ASN A 140 16.85 8.64 22.16
N THR A 141 15.57 8.85 22.44
CA THR A 141 14.91 8.32 23.63
C THR A 141 14.77 6.80 23.50
N LEU A 142 15.33 6.05 24.45
CA LEU A 142 15.16 4.61 24.51
C LEU A 142 13.74 4.28 24.98
N LEU A 143 12.98 3.55 24.17
CA LEU A 143 11.62 3.11 24.52
C LEU A 143 11.60 2.06 25.64
N GLY A 144 12.71 1.38 25.86
CA GLY A 144 12.84 0.33 26.88
C GLY A 144 12.15 -0.97 26.47
N ILE A 145 12.12 -1.32 25.19
CA ILE A 145 11.59 -2.61 24.73
C ILE A 145 12.66 -3.45 24.06
N SER A 146 12.51 -4.77 24.13
CA SER A 146 13.22 -5.70 23.27
C SER A 146 12.26 -6.70 22.63
N PHE A 147 12.57 -7.13 21.42
CA PHE A 147 11.83 -8.17 20.71
C PHE A 147 12.49 -9.52 20.89
N SER A 148 11.71 -10.60 20.82
CA SER A 148 12.22 -11.96 20.93
C SER A 148 13.10 -12.32 19.72
N PRO A 149 14.38 -12.69 19.92
CA PRO A 149 15.24 -13.13 18.83
C PRO A 149 14.86 -14.53 18.31
N GLU A 150 14.10 -15.29 19.09
CA GLU A 150 13.65 -16.65 18.74
C GLU A 150 12.49 -16.61 17.73
N LEU A 151 11.74 -15.51 17.66
CA LEU A 151 10.60 -15.32 16.76
C LEU A 151 10.95 -14.39 15.61
N GLN A 152 11.81 -14.86 14.71
CA GLN A 152 12.40 -14.03 13.64
C GLN A 152 11.38 -13.44 12.65
N TYR A 153 10.21 -14.08 12.51
CA TYR A 153 9.13 -13.64 11.63
C TYR A 153 7.93 -13.07 12.40
N SER A 154 8.15 -12.61 13.64
CA SER A 154 7.11 -11.96 14.43
C SER A 154 7.73 -11.02 15.46
N SER A 155 7.35 -9.74 15.40
CA SER A 155 7.79 -8.70 16.34
C SER A 155 7.11 -8.83 17.71
N VAL A 156 7.40 -9.94 18.40
CA VAL A 156 6.89 -10.24 19.74
C VAL A 156 7.79 -9.61 20.78
N VAL A 157 7.21 -8.83 21.68
CA VAL A 157 7.88 -8.16 22.79
C VAL A 157 8.39 -9.23 23.77
N LYS A 158 9.70 -9.25 23.99
CA LYS A 158 10.35 -10.13 24.97
C LYS A 158 10.48 -9.47 26.33
N THR A 159 10.88 -8.19 26.36
CA THR A 159 10.98 -7.43 27.61
C THR A 159 10.47 -6.01 27.44
N VAL A 160 9.89 -5.48 28.51
CA VAL A 160 9.56 -4.06 28.65
C VAL A 160 10.18 -3.55 29.95
N ASN A 161 11.05 -2.55 29.84
CA ASN A 161 11.63 -1.87 30.98
C ASN A 161 10.54 -1.03 31.67
N ALA A 162 10.31 -1.30 32.95
CA ALA A 162 9.29 -0.65 33.76
C ALA A 162 9.43 0.87 33.87
N SER A 163 10.63 1.44 33.65
CA SER A 163 10.85 2.88 33.65
C SER A 163 10.89 3.51 32.24
N GLY A 164 10.69 2.71 31.19
CA GLY A 164 10.77 3.15 29.81
C GLY A 164 9.44 3.72 29.29
N PRO A 165 9.44 4.53 28.20
CA PRO A 165 8.23 5.04 27.57
C PRO A 165 7.22 3.99 27.11
N ALA A 166 7.66 2.75 26.87
CA ALA A 166 6.75 1.65 26.53
C ALA A 166 6.07 1.00 27.74
N ALA A 167 6.51 1.32 28.97
CA ALA A 167 5.91 0.80 30.19
C ALA A 167 4.44 1.21 30.27
N GLY A 168 3.56 0.25 30.54
CA GLY A 168 2.11 0.46 30.59
C GLY A 168 1.42 0.56 29.22
N VAL A 169 2.18 0.63 28.12
CA VAL A 169 1.64 0.58 26.75
C VAL A 169 1.80 -0.81 26.16
N LEU A 170 2.94 -1.46 26.40
CA LEU A 170 3.22 -2.82 25.93
C LEU A 170 3.51 -3.74 27.12
N VAL A 171 3.23 -5.02 26.93
CA VAL A 171 3.60 -6.09 27.85
C VAL A 171 4.40 -7.17 27.12
N GLU A 172 5.13 -7.97 27.89
CA GLU A 172 5.80 -9.15 27.35
C GLU A 172 4.78 -10.11 26.70
N GLY A 173 5.12 -10.62 25.53
CA GLY A 173 4.24 -11.46 24.71
C GLY A 173 3.34 -10.70 23.73
N ASP A 174 3.22 -9.37 23.83
CA ASP A 174 2.51 -8.60 22.81
C ASP A 174 3.22 -8.72 21.46
N ARG A 175 2.46 -8.91 20.38
CA ARG A 175 3.00 -8.89 19.02
C ARG A 175 2.66 -7.56 18.35
N VAL A 176 3.68 -6.81 17.97
CA VAL A 176 3.52 -5.58 17.19
C VAL A 176 3.27 -5.93 15.73
N ILE A 177 2.10 -5.55 15.21
CA ILE A 177 1.66 -5.81 13.83
C ILE A 177 2.00 -4.64 12.92
N SER A 178 1.87 -3.40 13.40
CA SER A 178 2.28 -2.21 12.66
C SER A 178 2.67 -1.05 13.57
N ILE A 179 3.49 -0.15 13.04
CA ILE A 179 3.96 1.09 13.66
C ILE A 179 3.65 2.23 12.69
N ASN A 180 2.90 3.24 13.12
CA ASN A 180 2.49 4.38 12.29
C ASN A 180 1.86 3.95 10.94
N GLY A 181 1.12 2.82 10.96
CA GLY A 181 0.52 2.23 9.77
C GLY A 181 1.45 1.36 8.92
N GLU A 182 2.75 1.35 9.18
CA GLU A 182 3.72 0.49 8.49
C GLU A 182 3.76 -0.91 9.12
N ARG A 183 3.62 -1.93 8.27
CA ARG A 183 3.54 -3.33 8.70
C ARG A 183 4.88 -3.84 9.22
N CYS A 184 4.83 -4.57 10.33
CA CYS A 184 5.96 -5.14 11.03
C CYS A 184 5.86 -6.67 11.00
N ASP A 185 6.56 -7.30 10.06
CA ASP A 185 6.61 -8.77 9.97
C ASP A 185 7.81 -9.36 10.72
N GLU A 186 8.86 -8.59 11.02
CA GLU A 186 10.07 -9.07 11.70
C GLU A 186 10.60 -8.11 12.80
N PRO A 187 11.25 -8.64 13.84
CA PRO A 187 11.79 -7.85 14.96
C PRO A 187 12.75 -6.72 14.56
N SER A 188 13.64 -6.96 13.60
CA SER A 188 14.62 -5.99 13.09
C SER A 188 13.94 -4.79 12.45
N GLY A 189 12.99 -5.05 11.55
CA GLY A 189 12.19 -4.01 10.90
C GLY A 189 11.40 -3.19 11.91
N ALA A 190 10.71 -3.83 12.85
CA ALA A 190 9.97 -3.13 13.90
C ALA A 190 10.90 -2.24 14.76
N ALA A 191 12.07 -2.76 15.15
CA ALA A 191 13.05 -1.99 15.90
C ALA A 191 13.62 -0.81 15.08
N ALA A 192 13.79 -0.95 13.77
CA ALA A 192 14.22 0.14 12.89
C ALA A 192 13.16 1.25 12.82
N LEU A 193 11.89 0.89 12.62
CA LEU A 193 10.77 1.85 12.58
C LEU A 193 10.63 2.62 13.90
N LEU A 194 10.72 1.94 15.05
CA LEU A 194 10.66 2.62 16.35
C LEU A 194 11.88 3.52 16.62
N ARG A 195 13.05 3.20 16.07
CA ARG A 195 14.23 4.08 16.18
C ARG A 195 14.07 5.33 15.32
N ALA A 196 13.50 5.19 14.13
CA ALA A 196 13.27 6.26 13.18
C ALA A 196 12.11 7.20 13.55
N ALA A 197 11.15 6.74 14.36
CA ALA A 197 10.02 7.55 14.79
C ALA A 197 10.32 8.36 16.07
N ASP A 198 9.67 9.51 16.24
CA ASP A 198 9.57 10.30 17.46
C ASP A 198 8.16 10.92 17.58
N GLY A 199 7.88 11.60 18.69
CA GLY A 199 6.56 12.12 19.00
C GLY A 199 5.55 11.01 19.35
N MET A 200 4.32 11.15 18.87
CA MET A 200 3.29 10.14 19.07
C MET A 200 3.48 8.99 18.07
N ILE A 201 3.68 7.79 18.58
CA ILE A 201 3.85 6.58 17.79
C ILE A 201 2.61 5.72 17.99
N GLU A 202 1.91 5.45 16.89
CA GLU A 202 0.74 4.59 16.86
C GLU A 202 1.15 3.13 16.62
N LEU A 203 0.70 2.24 17.46
CA LEU A 203 0.94 0.80 17.34
C LEU A 203 -0.38 0.08 17.08
N THR A 204 -0.35 -0.88 16.17
CA THR A 204 -1.35 -1.96 16.15
C THR A 204 -0.69 -3.19 16.75
N VAL A 205 -1.26 -3.71 17.83
CA VAL A 205 -0.73 -4.87 18.55
C VAL A 205 -1.75 -5.99 18.61
N GLN A 206 -1.28 -7.22 18.50
CA GLN A 206 -2.01 -8.38 18.98
C GLN A 206 -1.60 -8.57 20.44
N PRO A 207 -2.51 -8.38 21.41
CA PRO A 207 -2.20 -8.57 22.82
C PRO A 207 -1.69 -9.99 23.07
N ALA A 208 -0.77 -10.14 24.02
CA ALA A 208 -0.42 -11.44 24.55
C ALA A 208 -1.72 -12.18 24.93
N ALA A 209 -1.88 -13.44 24.50
CA ALA A 209 -3.00 -14.24 24.95
C ALA A 209 -2.98 -14.23 26.49
N ARG A 210 -4.08 -13.83 27.13
CA ARG A 210 -4.23 -13.94 28.58
C ARG A 210 -4.19 -15.43 28.93
N GLY A 211 -3.00 -15.97 29.12
CA GLY A 211 -2.81 -17.24 29.79
C GLY A 211 -3.27 -17.05 31.23
N ASP A 212 -4.25 -17.84 31.67
CA ASP A 212 -4.50 -18.03 33.08
C ASP A 212 -3.18 -18.44 33.74
N ILE A 213 -2.56 -17.54 34.51
CA ILE A 213 -1.48 -17.88 35.46
C ILE A 213 -2.15 -18.52 36.68
N ARG A 214 -2.81 -19.67 36.45
CA ARG A 214 -3.22 -20.61 37.50
C ARG A 214 -2.91 -22.02 37.04
N ALA A 215 -2.07 -22.68 37.84
CA ALA A 215 -1.59 -24.06 37.78
C ALA A 215 -0.42 -24.33 36.82
N VAL A 216 0.81 -24.36 37.36
CA VAL A 216 1.40 -25.57 37.98
C VAL A 216 2.19 -25.15 39.21
#